data_AF-A0A0Q2MSL7-F1
#
_entry.id   AF-A0A0Q2MSL7-F1
#
_cell.length_a   1.000
_cell.length_b   1.000
_cell.length_c   1.000
_cell.angle_alpha   90.00
_cell.angle_beta   90.00
_cell.angle_gamma   90.00
#
_symmetry.space_group_name_H-M   'P 1'
#
loop_
_entity.id
_entity.type
_entity.pdbx_description
1 polymer ?
#
loop_
_entity_poly.entity_id
_entity_poly.type
_entity_poly.pdbx_seq_one_letter_code
_entity_poly.pdbx_strand_id
1 'polypeptide(L)'
;MKAYPTPGIDEVFDLYVAYGYVEALVRGGAEEVTLIPEGTARGGYYTVEGNGDFEEGLASALEEMLSLHYALGNYSSREGGKVISDADFSAGANINNAYWDSVPSRLSTVLEKIVANKKTSRRYPVPITLMPSAGKFLPKHMGIQGGNPLKIDSLSYALAWVGFHYYAPYVRYGKGNRTWVHIYQVAPQESLGLVELLALKDLKEHFPHYYEGSMDYLSNRRLALLYHLLHTESLGAIETVTRKSLIMRSYTLERDGNNQAIRSYGEEDIGKLMDFLWELKRRSTYYTVRFFDALLRKESEAVIAIIDAVLNDRPEGLYQGLRIAKRAGITPTQSVVEGMEAFMDET
;
A
#
# COMPACT_ATOMS: atom_id res chain seq x y z
N MET A 1 16.13 -21.15 14.62
CA MET A 1 15.53 -20.42 13.48
C MET A 1 16.64 -20.02 12.52
N LYS A 2 16.37 -20.01 11.21
CA LYS A 2 17.27 -19.44 10.20
C LYS A 2 16.95 -17.95 10.05
N ALA A 3 17.97 -17.13 9.82
CA ALA A 3 17.84 -15.70 9.62
C ALA A 3 18.00 -15.33 8.13
N TYR A 4 17.15 -14.44 7.64
CA TYR A 4 17.04 -14.01 6.25
C TYR A 4 17.11 -12.47 6.18
N PRO A 5 18.27 -11.89 5.84
CA PRO A 5 18.39 -10.43 5.72
C PRO A 5 17.83 -9.92 4.38
N THR A 6 17.24 -8.72 4.41
CA THR A 6 16.86 -7.98 3.20
C THR A 6 18.09 -7.30 2.56
N PRO A 7 18.02 -6.87 1.29
CA PRO A 7 19.21 -6.45 0.55
C PRO A 7 19.74 -5.05 0.90
N GLY A 8 19.07 -4.26 1.75
CA GLY A 8 19.54 -2.96 2.21
C GLY A 8 19.44 -1.86 1.15
N ILE A 9 18.45 -1.95 0.27
CA ILE A 9 18.36 -1.09 -0.92
C ILE A 9 17.52 0.15 -0.66
N ASP A 10 16.29 -0.08 -0.20
CA ASP A 10 15.30 0.94 0.08
C ASP A 10 14.33 0.36 1.11
N GLU A 11 13.91 1.17 2.06
CA GLU A 11 13.11 0.71 3.19
C GLU A 11 11.76 0.10 2.77
N VAL A 12 11.11 0.66 1.73
CA VAL A 12 9.84 0.15 1.22
C VAL A 12 10.05 -1.16 0.47
N PHE A 13 11.06 -1.16 -0.41
CA PHE A 13 11.41 -2.35 -1.17
C PHE A 13 11.79 -3.51 -0.23
N ASP A 14 12.65 -3.24 0.73
CA ASP A 14 13.12 -4.20 1.71
C ASP A 14 11.99 -4.72 2.59
N LEU A 15 11.01 -3.89 2.96
CA LEU A 15 9.83 -4.35 3.68
C LEU A 15 9.04 -5.39 2.88
N TYR A 16 8.85 -5.16 1.56
CA TYR A 16 8.20 -6.17 0.72
C TYR A 16 9.02 -7.44 0.59
N VAL A 17 10.36 -7.34 0.52
CA VAL A 17 11.22 -8.53 0.55
C VAL A 17 11.05 -9.29 1.86
N ALA A 18 11.00 -8.58 3.00
CA ALA A 18 10.79 -9.16 4.31
C ALA A 18 9.44 -9.89 4.38
N TYR A 19 8.35 -9.26 3.94
CA TYR A 19 7.04 -9.92 3.85
C TYR A 19 7.06 -11.12 2.88
N GLY A 20 7.85 -11.06 1.81
CA GLY A 20 8.09 -12.20 0.94
C GLY A 20 8.74 -13.38 1.67
N TYR A 21 9.73 -13.13 2.52
CA TYR A 21 10.32 -14.16 3.38
C TYR A 21 9.30 -14.72 4.37
N VAL A 22 8.51 -13.85 5.01
CA VAL A 22 7.45 -14.26 5.94
C VAL A 22 6.48 -15.22 5.25
N GLU A 23 5.92 -14.84 4.09
CA GLU A 23 4.96 -15.69 3.37
C GLU A 23 5.57 -17.04 2.97
N ALA A 24 6.80 -17.01 2.46
CA ALA A 24 7.51 -18.23 2.07
C ALA A 24 7.75 -19.14 3.27
N LEU A 25 8.13 -18.60 4.43
CA LEU A 25 8.32 -19.40 5.64
C LEU A 25 7.01 -19.96 6.18
N VAL A 26 5.94 -19.15 6.22
CA VAL A 26 4.60 -19.59 6.66
C VAL A 26 4.08 -20.73 5.78
N ARG A 27 4.17 -20.59 4.45
CA ARG A 27 3.78 -21.67 3.51
C ARG A 27 4.67 -22.89 3.62
N GLY A 28 5.95 -22.70 3.95
CA GLY A 28 6.90 -23.76 4.28
C GLY A 28 6.67 -24.41 5.65
N GLY A 29 5.55 -24.14 6.32
CA GLY A 29 5.17 -24.76 7.59
C GLY A 29 5.86 -24.15 8.81
N ALA A 30 6.30 -22.89 8.76
CA ALA A 30 6.85 -22.22 9.93
C ALA A 30 5.80 -22.09 11.04
N GLU A 31 6.17 -22.52 12.25
CA GLU A 31 5.38 -22.31 13.47
C GLU A 31 5.71 -20.96 14.12
N GLU A 32 6.94 -20.48 13.92
CA GLU A 32 7.42 -19.21 14.44
C GLU A 32 8.09 -18.43 13.31
N VAL A 33 7.67 -17.18 13.16
CA VAL A 33 8.29 -16.19 12.28
C VAL A 33 8.37 -14.87 13.05
N THR A 34 9.53 -14.23 13.00
CA THR A 34 9.74 -12.90 13.56
C THR A 34 10.36 -12.00 12.51
N LEU A 35 9.76 -10.83 12.30
CA LEU A 35 10.31 -9.77 11.48
C LEU A 35 10.96 -8.74 12.41
N ILE A 36 12.26 -8.53 12.24
CA ILE A 36 13.08 -7.65 13.05
C ILE A 36 13.50 -6.49 12.17
N PRO A 37 13.03 -5.26 12.43
CA PRO A 37 13.57 -4.10 11.75
C PRO A 37 14.98 -3.80 12.23
N GLU A 38 15.88 -3.57 11.28
CA GLU A 38 17.27 -3.20 11.53
C GLU A 38 17.56 -1.85 10.86
N GLY A 39 17.92 -0.83 11.64
CA GLY A 39 18.30 0.47 11.10
C GLY A 39 17.81 1.65 11.92
N THR A 40 17.81 2.83 11.31
CA THR A 40 17.45 4.10 11.97
C THR A 40 16.28 4.77 11.24
N ALA A 41 15.73 5.84 11.83
CA ALA A 41 14.61 6.64 11.30
C ALA A 41 14.80 7.25 9.88
N ARG A 42 15.91 6.98 9.19
CA ARG A 42 16.21 7.48 7.83
C ARG A 42 16.54 6.39 6.81
N GLY A 43 16.48 5.12 7.22
CA GLY A 43 16.76 3.97 6.39
C GLY A 43 16.95 2.72 7.26
N GLY A 44 16.20 1.68 6.92
CA GLY A 44 16.24 0.38 7.57
C GLY A 44 16.22 -0.75 6.54
N TYR A 45 16.82 -1.86 6.93
CA TYR A 45 16.67 -3.18 6.34
C TYR A 45 16.00 -4.07 7.39
N TYR A 46 15.62 -5.29 7.03
CA TYR A 46 14.94 -6.19 7.93
C TYR A 46 15.68 -7.52 7.98
N THR A 47 15.59 -8.18 9.12
CA THR A 47 15.93 -9.58 9.27
C THR A 47 14.67 -10.34 9.59
N VAL A 48 14.39 -11.39 8.82
CA VAL A 48 13.29 -12.32 9.12
C VAL A 48 13.89 -13.59 9.69
N GLU A 49 13.43 -14.01 10.86
CA GLU A 49 13.80 -15.26 11.49
C GLU A 49 12.63 -16.24 11.45
N GLY A 50 12.87 -17.49 11.08
CA GLY A 50 11.83 -18.52 11.13
C GLY A 50 12.35 -19.94 10.96
N ASN A 51 11.46 -20.93 11.10
CA ASN A 51 11.79 -22.36 11.09
C ASN A 51 11.19 -23.16 9.91
N GLY A 52 10.42 -22.55 9.01
CA GLY A 52 9.82 -23.22 7.85
C GLY A 52 10.78 -23.50 6.69
N ASP A 53 10.32 -24.32 5.73
CA ASP A 53 11.02 -24.54 4.46
C ASP A 53 10.79 -23.38 3.49
N PHE A 54 11.77 -22.47 3.45
CA PHE A 54 11.74 -21.29 2.60
C PHE A 54 11.57 -21.59 1.11
N GLU A 55 12.24 -22.61 0.58
CA GLU A 55 12.24 -22.87 -0.88
C GLU A 55 10.90 -23.47 -1.32
N GLU A 56 10.38 -24.42 -0.53
CA GLU A 56 9.06 -25.02 -0.77
C GLU A 56 7.95 -23.96 -0.70
N GLY A 57 7.96 -23.13 0.35
CA GLY A 57 6.91 -22.13 0.51
C GLY A 57 7.01 -20.97 -0.50
N LEU A 58 8.21 -20.57 -0.93
CA LEU A 58 8.36 -19.59 -2.01
C LEU A 58 7.87 -20.14 -3.35
N ALA A 59 8.14 -21.41 -3.65
CA ALA A 59 7.59 -22.06 -4.84
C ALA A 59 6.06 -22.08 -4.80
N SER A 60 5.47 -22.49 -3.66
CA SER A 60 4.02 -22.50 -3.44
C SER A 60 3.39 -21.12 -3.66
N ALA A 61 3.98 -20.05 -3.09
CA ALA A 61 3.47 -18.69 -3.28
C ALA A 61 3.49 -18.26 -4.75
N LEU A 62 4.60 -18.52 -5.45
CA LEU A 62 4.74 -18.15 -6.87
C LEU A 62 3.78 -18.94 -7.76
N GLU A 63 3.56 -20.22 -7.50
CA GLU A 63 2.59 -21.05 -8.22
C GLU A 63 1.17 -20.51 -8.10
N GLU A 64 0.75 -20.15 -6.88
CA GLU A 64 -0.57 -19.58 -6.64
C GLU A 64 -0.73 -18.21 -7.33
N MET A 65 0.23 -17.31 -7.14
CA MET A 65 0.23 -15.99 -7.79
C MET A 65 0.11 -16.12 -9.31
N LEU A 66 0.97 -16.93 -9.94
CA LEU A 66 0.96 -17.13 -11.38
C LEU A 66 -0.35 -17.77 -11.86
N SER A 67 -0.86 -18.75 -11.11
CA SER A 67 -2.16 -19.37 -11.39
C SER A 67 -3.30 -18.36 -11.35
N LEU A 68 -3.31 -17.45 -10.37
CA LEU A 68 -4.28 -16.35 -10.26
C LEU A 68 -4.19 -15.41 -11.47
N HIS A 69 -2.98 -15.03 -11.89
CA HIS A 69 -2.78 -14.21 -13.08
C HIS A 69 -3.39 -14.84 -14.34
N TYR A 70 -3.18 -16.14 -14.55
CA TYR A 70 -3.76 -16.84 -15.69
C TYR A 70 -5.28 -17.04 -15.55
N ALA A 71 -5.79 -17.30 -14.34
CA ALA A 71 -7.22 -17.47 -14.09
C ALA A 71 -8.02 -16.17 -14.31
N LEU A 72 -7.44 -15.02 -13.93
CA LEU A 72 -8.01 -13.68 -14.16
C LEU A 72 -7.58 -13.07 -15.50
N GLY A 73 -6.81 -13.80 -16.28
CA GLY A 73 -6.15 -13.30 -17.48
C GLY A 73 -7.04 -13.35 -18.72
N ASN A 74 -7.07 -12.25 -19.47
CA ASN A 74 -7.64 -12.18 -20.81
C ASN A 74 -6.53 -12.10 -21.85
N TYR A 75 -6.58 -12.96 -22.87
CA TYR A 75 -5.67 -12.89 -24.00
C TYR A 75 -5.99 -11.68 -24.88
N SER A 76 -5.05 -10.76 -25.02
CA SER A 76 -5.21 -9.59 -25.88
C SER A 76 -4.55 -9.81 -27.24
N SER A 77 -5.37 -9.97 -28.28
CA SER A 77 -4.92 -10.05 -29.68
C SER A 77 -4.24 -8.77 -30.17
N ARG A 78 -4.59 -7.61 -29.58
CA ARG A 78 -3.99 -6.30 -29.89
C ARG A 78 -2.57 -6.14 -29.35
N GLU A 79 -2.19 -6.92 -28.34
CA GLU A 79 -0.88 -6.89 -27.67
C GLU A 79 0.01 -8.08 -28.08
N GLY A 80 -0.33 -8.76 -29.17
CA GLY A 80 0.45 -9.91 -29.68
C GLY A 80 0.21 -11.22 -28.93
N GLY A 81 -0.97 -11.40 -28.31
CA GLY A 81 -1.35 -12.64 -27.62
C GLY A 81 -0.88 -12.72 -26.16
N LYS A 82 -0.49 -11.59 -25.57
CA LYS A 82 -0.11 -11.47 -24.15
C LYS A 82 -1.30 -11.65 -23.22
N VAL A 83 -1.04 -12.09 -21.98
CA VAL A 83 -2.06 -12.29 -20.94
C VAL A 83 -2.17 -11.04 -20.09
N ILE A 84 -3.33 -10.39 -20.12
CA ILE A 84 -3.61 -9.20 -19.30
C ILE A 84 -4.57 -9.61 -18.20
N SER A 85 -4.16 -9.48 -16.94
CA SER A 85 -5.02 -9.80 -15.79
C SER A 85 -5.13 -8.62 -14.85
N ASP A 86 -6.23 -8.54 -14.11
CA ASP A 86 -6.41 -7.55 -13.06
C ASP A 86 -5.64 -7.86 -11.76
N ALA A 87 -4.86 -8.96 -11.72
CA ALA A 87 -3.96 -9.24 -10.61
C ALA A 87 -2.97 -8.08 -10.39
N ASP A 88 -2.69 -7.77 -9.13
CA ASP A 88 -1.90 -6.62 -8.69
C ASP A 88 -0.46 -6.58 -9.24
N PHE A 89 0.25 -7.70 -9.35
CA PHE A 89 1.58 -7.75 -9.96
C PHE A 89 1.55 -7.79 -11.50
N SER A 90 0.35 -7.91 -12.10
CA SER A 90 0.13 -7.69 -13.53
C SER A 90 -0.31 -6.23 -13.74
N ALA A 91 -1.52 -5.83 -13.32
CA ALA A 91 -2.04 -4.49 -13.53
C ALA A 91 -1.34 -3.38 -12.71
N GLY A 92 -0.92 -3.67 -11.48
CA GLY A 92 -0.21 -2.74 -10.57
C GLY A 92 1.29 -2.62 -10.84
N ALA A 93 1.88 -3.56 -11.58
CA ALA A 93 3.26 -3.46 -12.07
C ALA A 93 3.41 -2.56 -13.31
N ASN A 94 2.31 -2.27 -14.01
CA ASN A 94 2.36 -1.61 -15.31
C ASN A 94 2.46 -0.09 -15.21
N ILE A 95 3.70 0.38 -15.30
CA ILE A 95 4.05 1.79 -15.52
C ILE A 95 4.11 2.10 -17.03
N ASN A 96 4.17 1.06 -17.89
CA ASN A 96 4.19 1.18 -19.34
C ASN A 96 3.50 -0.03 -20.00
N ASN A 97 2.54 0.24 -20.88
CA ASN A 97 1.73 -0.76 -21.57
C ASN A 97 2.56 -1.71 -22.48
N ALA A 98 3.82 -1.43 -22.80
CA ALA A 98 4.60 -2.33 -23.65
C ALA A 98 5.01 -3.66 -22.96
N TYR A 99 4.94 -3.74 -21.63
CA TYR A 99 5.62 -4.78 -20.83
C TYR A 99 4.70 -5.59 -19.90
N TRP A 100 3.42 -5.76 -20.23
CA TRP A 100 2.41 -6.45 -19.40
C TRP A 100 2.85 -7.82 -18.87
N ASP A 101 3.46 -8.66 -19.72
CA ASP A 101 3.89 -10.01 -19.35
C ASP A 101 5.25 -10.07 -18.64
N SER A 102 5.95 -8.94 -18.50
CA SER A 102 7.35 -8.96 -18.04
C SER A 102 7.48 -9.41 -16.59
N VAL A 103 6.55 -9.05 -15.71
CA VAL A 103 6.58 -9.48 -14.30
C VAL A 103 6.19 -10.96 -14.18
N PRO A 104 5.01 -11.42 -14.67
CA PRO A 104 4.66 -12.83 -14.62
C PRO A 104 5.75 -13.74 -15.22
N SER A 105 6.28 -13.40 -16.40
CA SER A 105 7.34 -14.19 -17.05
C SER A 105 8.63 -14.27 -16.21
N ARG A 106 9.03 -13.18 -15.55
CA ARG A 106 10.19 -13.18 -14.65
C ARG A 106 9.94 -14.04 -13.42
N LEU A 107 8.74 -13.97 -12.83
CA LEU A 107 8.36 -14.80 -11.69
C LEU A 107 8.32 -16.28 -12.07
N SER A 108 7.79 -16.65 -13.25
CA SER A 108 7.83 -18.02 -13.77
C SER A 108 9.27 -18.52 -13.93
N THR A 109 10.18 -17.69 -14.46
CA THR A 109 11.60 -18.04 -14.56
C THR A 109 12.25 -18.30 -13.18
N VAL A 110 11.81 -17.57 -12.15
CA VAL A 110 12.30 -17.78 -10.78
C VAL A 110 11.75 -19.09 -10.22
N LEU A 111 10.45 -19.32 -10.35
CA LEU A 111 9.79 -20.56 -9.94
C LEU A 111 10.46 -21.80 -10.57
N GLU A 112 10.64 -21.81 -11.90
CA GLU A 112 11.30 -22.92 -12.62
C GLU A 112 12.68 -23.24 -12.06
N LYS A 113 13.42 -22.22 -11.62
CA LYS A 113 14.76 -22.38 -11.05
C LYS A 113 14.73 -22.88 -9.62
N ILE A 114 13.78 -22.42 -8.80
CA ILE A 114 13.58 -22.94 -7.43
C ILE A 114 13.22 -24.42 -7.49
N VAL A 115 12.24 -24.78 -8.31
CA VAL A 115 11.81 -26.19 -8.52
C VAL A 115 12.95 -27.06 -9.05
N ALA A 116 13.80 -26.51 -9.93
CA ALA A 116 14.98 -27.20 -10.43
C ALA A 116 16.19 -27.20 -9.49
N ASN A 117 16.08 -26.62 -8.29
CA ASN A 117 17.15 -26.38 -7.32
C ASN A 117 18.40 -25.72 -7.97
N LYS A 118 18.16 -24.68 -8.77
CA LYS A 118 19.18 -23.93 -9.51
C LYS A 118 19.25 -22.49 -9.00
N LYS A 119 20.47 -21.98 -8.87
CA LYS A 119 20.69 -20.57 -8.51
C LYS A 119 20.13 -19.61 -9.56
N THR A 120 19.51 -18.54 -9.08
CA THR A 120 19.02 -17.45 -9.92
C THR A 120 20.09 -16.35 -9.97
N SER A 121 20.71 -16.12 -11.14
CA SER A 121 21.79 -15.13 -11.32
C SER A 121 21.36 -13.91 -12.14
N ARG A 122 20.09 -13.86 -12.55
CA ARG A 122 19.57 -12.73 -13.34
C ARG A 122 19.30 -11.55 -12.42
N ARG A 123 19.43 -10.35 -12.97
CA ARG A 123 18.99 -9.14 -12.30
C ARG A 123 17.85 -8.49 -13.08
N TYR A 124 16.82 -8.06 -12.38
CA TYR A 124 15.62 -7.46 -12.97
C TYR A 124 15.47 -6.00 -12.54
N PRO A 125 14.98 -5.11 -13.42
CA PRO A 125 14.70 -3.73 -13.04
C PRO A 125 13.57 -3.67 -12.01
N VAL A 126 13.78 -2.91 -10.95
CA VAL A 126 12.78 -2.69 -9.89
C VAL A 126 11.65 -1.80 -10.43
N PRO A 127 10.39 -2.28 -10.44
CA PRO A 127 9.24 -1.46 -10.78
C PRO A 127 9.04 -0.37 -9.74
N ILE A 128 8.59 0.81 -10.16
CA ILE A 128 8.33 1.94 -9.26
C ILE A 128 7.34 1.61 -8.15
N THR A 129 6.42 0.66 -8.39
CA THR A 129 5.45 0.19 -7.39
C THR A 129 6.13 -0.48 -6.20
N LEU A 130 7.22 -1.21 -6.44
CA LEU A 130 7.99 -1.87 -5.38
C LEU A 130 9.00 -0.93 -4.72
N MET A 131 9.37 0.18 -5.38
CA MET A 131 10.31 1.17 -4.83
C MET A 131 9.89 2.61 -5.19
N PRO A 132 8.80 3.13 -4.59
CA PRO A 132 8.26 4.45 -4.97
C PRO A 132 9.18 5.62 -4.60
N SER A 133 9.99 5.46 -3.55
CA SER A 133 11.04 6.40 -3.12
C SER A 133 12.08 6.66 -4.21
N ALA A 134 12.34 5.69 -5.10
CA ALA A 134 13.20 5.88 -6.28
C ALA A 134 12.70 7.00 -7.18
N GLY A 135 11.37 7.15 -7.28
CA GLY A 135 10.72 8.20 -8.05
C GLY A 135 10.94 9.60 -7.49
N LYS A 136 11.34 9.74 -6.21
CA LYS A 136 11.75 11.03 -5.60
C LYS A 136 12.98 11.62 -6.29
N PHE A 137 13.81 10.78 -6.90
CA PHE A 137 15.08 11.15 -7.52
C PHE A 137 15.11 10.96 -9.05
N LEU A 138 14.01 10.52 -9.66
CA LEU A 138 13.88 10.44 -11.12
C LEU A 138 13.38 11.79 -11.65
N PRO A 139 14.19 12.61 -12.34
CA PRO A 139 13.75 13.91 -12.83
C PRO A 139 12.64 13.75 -13.88
N LYS A 140 11.60 14.58 -13.75
CA LYS A 140 10.42 14.70 -14.64
C LYS A 140 10.68 14.91 -16.14
N HIS A 141 11.94 15.03 -16.59
CA HIS A 141 12.28 15.40 -17.98
C HIS A 141 12.96 14.30 -18.79
N MET A 142 13.23 13.12 -18.24
CA MET A 142 13.93 12.12 -19.02
C MET A 142 13.02 10.95 -19.40
N GLY A 143 12.49 11.01 -20.62
CA GLY A 143 12.21 9.80 -21.37
C GLY A 143 13.51 9.01 -21.57
N ILE A 144 14.00 8.32 -20.54
CA ILE A 144 15.27 7.61 -20.65
C ILE A 144 15.08 6.29 -21.40
N GLN A 145 15.08 6.40 -22.74
CA GLN A 145 15.99 5.55 -23.49
C GLN A 145 17.41 5.80 -22.94
N GLY A 146 17.92 4.92 -22.08
CA GLY A 146 19.32 4.93 -21.62
C GLY A 146 19.61 5.15 -20.13
N GLY A 147 18.60 5.21 -19.27
CA GLY A 147 18.81 5.23 -17.82
C GLY A 147 19.07 3.81 -17.38
N ASN A 148 20.04 3.56 -16.50
CA ASN A 148 20.17 2.24 -15.90
C ASN A 148 19.15 2.15 -14.75
N PRO A 149 17.96 1.54 -14.93
CA PRO A 149 17.07 1.30 -13.82
C PRO A 149 17.82 0.49 -12.77
N LEU A 150 17.54 0.74 -11.47
CA LEU A 150 18.11 -0.10 -10.43
C LEU A 150 17.71 -1.56 -10.71
N LYS A 151 18.71 -2.44 -10.80
CA LYS A 151 18.50 -3.86 -11.02
C LYS A 151 18.86 -4.63 -9.76
N ILE A 152 17.94 -5.45 -9.31
CA ILE A 152 18.07 -6.32 -8.14
C ILE A 152 18.18 -7.77 -8.57
N ASP A 153 18.73 -8.63 -7.73
CA ASP A 153 18.73 -10.05 -7.99
C ASP A 153 17.30 -10.61 -8.07
N SER A 154 17.18 -11.72 -8.77
CA SER A 154 15.91 -12.38 -9.04
C SER A 154 15.20 -12.93 -7.80
N LEU A 155 15.92 -13.27 -6.73
CA LEU A 155 15.30 -13.76 -5.50
C LEU A 155 14.63 -12.61 -4.76
N SER A 156 15.36 -11.52 -4.50
CA SER A 156 14.80 -10.30 -3.91
C SER A 156 13.64 -9.76 -4.75
N TYR A 157 13.73 -9.84 -6.07
CA TYR A 157 12.63 -9.45 -6.96
C TYR A 157 11.36 -10.29 -6.75
N ALA A 158 11.49 -11.61 -6.66
CA ALA A 158 10.36 -12.50 -6.43
C ALA A 158 9.76 -12.29 -5.05
N LEU A 159 10.61 -12.21 -4.01
CA LEU A 159 10.17 -11.97 -2.64
C LEU A 159 9.42 -10.65 -2.50
N ALA A 160 9.92 -9.56 -3.10
CA ALA A 160 9.21 -8.29 -3.06
C ALA A 160 7.82 -8.37 -3.70
N TRP A 161 7.67 -9.12 -4.79
CA TRP A 161 6.35 -9.34 -5.38
C TRP A 161 5.44 -10.22 -4.55
N VAL A 162 5.97 -11.28 -3.92
CA VAL A 162 5.21 -12.13 -2.99
C VAL A 162 4.75 -11.31 -1.79
N GLY A 163 5.64 -10.56 -1.15
CA GLY A 163 5.31 -9.71 -0.01
C GLY A 163 4.32 -8.61 -0.38
N PHE A 164 4.48 -7.97 -1.54
CA PHE A 164 3.50 -7.02 -2.05
C PHE A 164 2.14 -7.69 -2.30
N HIS A 165 2.13 -8.91 -2.86
CA HIS A 165 0.93 -9.65 -3.20
C HIS A 165 0.15 -10.17 -1.98
N TYR A 166 0.81 -10.52 -0.88
CA TYR A 166 0.08 -11.06 0.28
C TYR A 166 -0.06 -10.07 1.44
N TYR A 167 0.86 -9.14 1.63
CA TYR A 167 0.92 -8.33 2.86
C TYR A 167 0.85 -6.83 2.65
N ALA A 168 0.96 -6.31 1.41
CA ALA A 168 0.82 -4.88 1.19
C ALA A 168 -0.66 -4.49 1.12
N PRO A 169 -1.23 -3.86 2.17
CA PRO A 169 -2.55 -3.26 2.08
C PRO A 169 -2.35 -1.98 1.29
N TYR A 170 -2.83 -1.94 0.05
CA TYR A 170 -2.71 -0.77 -0.78
C TYR A 170 -4.05 -0.38 -1.37
N VAL A 171 -4.24 0.92 -1.54
CA VAL A 171 -5.36 1.44 -2.31
C VAL A 171 -4.84 2.21 -3.50
N ARG A 172 -5.37 1.85 -4.67
CA ARG A 172 -5.03 2.47 -5.94
C ARG A 172 -6.28 3.12 -6.52
N TYR A 173 -6.18 4.40 -6.84
CA TYR A 173 -7.25 5.14 -7.49
C TYR A 173 -6.72 5.86 -8.74
N GLY A 174 -7.47 5.86 -9.84
CA GLY A 174 -7.10 6.50 -11.09
C GLY A 174 -8.11 7.56 -11.55
N LYS A 175 -7.62 8.72 -12.01
CA LYS A 175 -8.44 9.78 -12.63
C LYS A 175 -7.68 10.46 -13.76
N GLY A 176 -8.23 10.42 -14.97
CA GLY A 176 -7.58 10.94 -16.17
C GLY A 176 -6.19 10.31 -16.32
N ASN A 177 -5.17 11.16 -16.39
CA ASN A 177 -3.77 10.72 -16.49
C ASN A 177 -3.10 10.45 -15.14
N ARG A 178 -3.80 10.58 -14.01
CA ARG A 178 -3.20 10.46 -12.67
C ARG A 178 -3.67 9.18 -11.98
N THR A 179 -2.78 8.56 -11.23
CA THR A 179 -3.08 7.44 -10.34
C THR A 179 -2.47 7.72 -8.97
N TRP A 180 -3.27 7.67 -7.92
CA TRP A 180 -2.83 7.76 -6.54
C TRP A 180 -2.68 6.34 -5.99
N VAL A 181 -1.61 6.13 -5.23
CA VAL A 181 -1.35 4.87 -4.54
C VAL A 181 -1.05 5.18 -3.08
N HIS A 182 -1.83 4.59 -2.19
CA HIS A 182 -1.65 4.62 -0.74
C HIS A 182 -1.23 3.23 -0.29
N ILE A 183 -0.15 3.13 0.47
CA ILE A 183 0.37 1.87 0.97
C ILE A 183 0.47 2.01 2.49
N TYR A 184 -0.21 1.10 3.19
CA TYR A 184 -0.21 1.04 4.65
C TYR A 184 0.89 0.10 5.11
N GLN A 185 1.65 0.51 6.13
CA GLN A 185 2.79 -0.24 6.65
C GLN A 185 2.80 -0.12 8.18
N VAL A 186 3.21 -1.17 8.89
CA VAL A 186 3.51 -1.06 10.31
C VAL A 186 4.74 -0.19 10.50
N ALA A 187 4.75 0.60 11.59
CA ALA A 187 5.90 1.40 11.94
C ALA A 187 7.18 0.55 11.94
N PRO A 188 8.23 0.98 11.23
CA PRO A 188 9.40 0.18 10.92
C PRO A 188 10.35 0.03 12.12
N GLN A 189 9.95 0.39 13.34
CA GLN A 189 10.83 0.37 14.52
C GLN A 189 10.49 -0.75 15.50
N GLU A 190 9.43 -1.51 15.25
CA GLU A 190 8.94 -2.53 16.16
C GLU A 190 9.10 -3.93 15.57
N SER A 191 9.62 -4.85 16.35
CA SER A 191 9.68 -6.27 15.96
C SER A 191 8.27 -6.85 15.94
N LEU A 192 7.95 -7.59 14.87
CA LEU A 192 6.65 -8.23 14.66
C LEU A 192 6.77 -9.74 14.77
N GLY A 193 5.88 -10.36 15.54
CA GLY A 193 5.69 -11.81 15.57
C GLY A 193 4.72 -12.31 14.50
N LEU A 194 4.66 -13.62 14.30
CA LEU A 194 3.82 -14.27 13.29
C LEU A 194 2.35 -13.87 13.35
N VAL A 195 1.73 -13.84 14.54
CA VAL A 195 0.30 -13.47 14.69
C VAL A 195 0.04 -12.05 14.20
N GLU A 196 0.95 -11.12 14.49
CA GLU A 196 0.84 -9.73 14.07
C GLU A 196 1.03 -9.60 12.55
N LEU A 197 1.95 -10.39 11.96
CA LEU A 197 2.16 -10.42 10.52
C LEU A 197 0.95 -10.98 9.78
N LEU A 198 0.33 -12.06 10.28
CA LEU A 198 -0.88 -12.65 9.68
C LEU A 198 -2.07 -11.68 9.73
N ALA A 199 -2.20 -10.89 10.80
CA ALA A 199 -3.21 -9.85 10.87
C ALA A 199 -3.08 -8.80 9.74
N LEU A 200 -1.86 -8.53 9.25
CA LEU A 200 -1.65 -7.63 8.11
C LEU A 200 -2.11 -8.24 6.78
N LYS A 201 -1.91 -9.55 6.61
CA LYS A 201 -2.34 -10.29 5.41
C LYS A 201 -3.87 -10.23 5.24
N ASP A 202 -4.61 -10.51 6.31
CA ASP A 202 -6.07 -10.59 6.28
C ASP A 202 -6.73 -9.28 5.82
N LEU A 203 -6.11 -8.13 6.10
CA LEU A 203 -6.63 -6.84 5.67
C LEU A 203 -6.70 -6.71 4.17
N LYS A 204 -5.68 -7.22 3.47
CA LYS A 204 -5.59 -7.12 2.02
C LYS A 204 -6.79 -7.79 1.36
N GLU A 205 -7.24 -8.92 1.90
CA GLU A 205 -8.35 -9.70 1.38
C GLU A 205 -9.71 -8.99 1.52
N HIS A 206 -9.83 -8.02 2.44
CA HIS A 206 -11.10 -7.38 2.78
C HIS A 206 -11.31 -5.99 2.16
N PHE A 207 -10.39 -5.47 1.34
CA PHE A 207 -10.59 -4.16 0.72
C PHE A 207 -11.24 -4.27 -0.67
N PRO A 208 -12.54 -3.94 -0.83
CA PRO A 208 -13.12 -3.80 -2.16
C PRO A 208 -12.40 -2.68 -2.92
N HIS A 209 -11.86 -3.01 -4.09
CA HIS A 209 -11.27 -2.02 -5.00
C HIS A 209 -12.36 -1.04 -5.46
N TYR A 210 -12.39 0.15 -4.86
CA TYR A 210 -13.37 1.18 -5.20
C TYR A 210 -13.09 1.75 -6.59
N TYR A 211 -13.78 1.22 -7.60
CA TYR A 211 -13.96 1.85 -8.90
C TYR A 211 -15.32 2.52 -8.93
N GLU A 212 -15.41 3.79 -8.54
CA GLU A 212 -16.60 4.59 -8.86
C GLU A 212 -16.23 5.92 -9.52
N GLY A 213 -16.68 6.04 -10.76
CA GLY A 213 -16.62 7.26 -11.55
C GLY A 213 -17.59 8.30 -10.99
N SER A 214 -17.04 9.42 -10.49
CA SER A 214 -17.66 10.75 -10.25
C SER A 214 -17.02 11.49 -9.05
N MET A 215 -15.98 10.94 -8.41
CA MET A 215 -15.41 11.48 -7.18
C MET A 215 -14.20 12.39 -7.43
N ASP A 216 -14.46 13.64 -7.84
CA ASP A 216 -13.40 14.59 -8.21
C ASP A 216 -12.40 14.91 -7.08
N TYR A 217 -12.83 14.82 -5.83
CA TYR A 217 -12.05 15.05 -4.62
C TYR A 217 -10.94 14.02 -4.37
N LEU A 218 -11.03 12.82 -4.97
CA LEU A 218 -9.96 11.82 -4.91
C LEU A 218 -8.68 12.28 -5.63
N SER A 219 -8.70 13.43 -6.28
CA SER A 219 -7.52 14.05 -6.88
C SER A 219 -6.52 14.62 -5.85
N ASN A 220 -6.96 14.86 -4.61
CA ASN A 220 -6.09 15.23 -3.50
C ASN A 220 -5.75 14.00 -2.67
N ARG A 221 -4.46 13.78 -2.42
CA ARG A 221 -3.94 12.63 -1.67
C ARG A 221 -4.55 12.46 -0.28
N ARG A 222 -4.71 13.55 0.47
CA ARG A 222 -5.27 13.52 1.84
C ARG A 222 -6.77 13.21 1.83
N LEU A 223 -7.49 13.72 0.83
CA LEU A 223 -8.91 13.44 0.66
C LEU A 223 -9.17 11.98 0.25
N ALA A 224 -8.33 11.45 -0.64
CA ALA A 224 -8.36 10.03 -1.00
C ALA A 224 -8.08 9.15 0.22
N LEU A 225 -7.05 9.48 1.01
CA LEU A 225 -6.78 8.80 2.28
C LEU A 225 -7.99 8.81 3.20
N LEU A 226 -8.57 9.99 3.51
CA LEU A 226 -9.70 10.06 4.43
C LEU A 226 -10.88 9.24 3.92
N TYR A 227 -11.19 9.31 2.62
CA TYR A 227 -12.24 8.50 2.02
C TYR A 227 -11.98 7.00 2.23
N HIS A 228 -10.75 6.54 2.04
CA HIS A 228 -10.38 5.15 2.34
C HIS A 228 -10.54 4.82 3.82
N LEU A 229 -10.00 5.63 4.73
CA LEU A 229 -10.14 5.38 6.17
C LEU A 229 -11.60 5.42 6.62
N LEU A 230 -12.43 6.28 6.04
CA LEU A 230 -13.84 6.43 6.37
C LEU A 230 -14.66 5.18 6.02
N HIS A 231 -14.40 4.59 4.85
CA HIS A 231 -15.15 3.45 4.35
C HIS A 231 -14.53 2.09 4.69
N THR A 232 -13.46 2.10 5.50
CA THR A 232 -12.79 0.88 5.96
C THR A 232 -12.88 0.76 7.48
N GLU A 233 -13.28 -0.42 7.95
CA GLU A 233 -13.38 -0.74 9.38
C GLU A 233 -12.06 -1.34 9.91
N SER A 234 -11.20 -1.78 8.99
CA SER A 234 -10.17 -2.78 9.26
C SER A 234 -8.85 -2.20 9.77
N LEU A 235 -8.51 -0.94 9.46
CA LEU A 235 -7.20 -0.41 9.82
C LEU A 235 -7.05 -0.16 11.33
N GLY A 236 -8.08 0.38 12.00
CA GLY A 236 -8.05 0.63 13.45
C GLY A 236 -8.06 -0.65 14.28
N ALA A 237 -8.61 -1.75 13.73
CA ALA A 237 -8.55 -3.05 14.36
C ALA A 237 -7.12 -3.60 14.43
N ILE A 238 -6.26 -3.26 13.47
CA ILE A 238 -4.84 -3.66 13.47
C ILE A 238 -4.14 -3.00 14.62
N GLU A 239 -4.20 -1.67 14.74
CA GLU A 239 -3.54 -0.96 15.83
C GLU A 239 -4.07 -1.43 17.18
N THR A 240 -5.34 -1.83 17.26
CA THR A 240 -5.92 -2.43 18.48
C THR A 240 -5.34 -3.83 18.78
N VAL A 241 -5.21 -4.69 17.76
CA VAL A 241 -4.74 -6.08 17.89
C VAL A 241 -3.23 -6.15 18.07
N THR A 242 -2.48 -5.42 17.26
CA THR A 242 -1.01 -5.38 17.28
C THR A 242 -0.48 -4.43 18.34
N ARG A 243 -1.25 -3.40 18.72
CA ARG A 243 -0.82 -2.28 19.60
C ARG A 243 0.31 -1.45 19.00
N LYS A 244 0.37 -1.38 17.67
CA LYS A 244 1.44 -0.70 16.91
C LYS A 244 0.86 0.30 15.94
N SER A 245 1.55 1.41 15.74
CA SER A 245 1.11 2.46 14.82
C SER A 245 1.35 2.07 13.36
N LEU A 246 0.46 2.54 12.49
CA LEU A 246 0.60 2.43 11.04
C LEU A 246 1.11 3.73 10.42
N ILE A 247 2.01 3.59 9.46
CA ILE A 247 2.48 4.67 8.60
C ILE A 247 1.87 4.46 7.21
N MET A 248 1.43 5.56 6.60
CA MET A 248 1.00 5.54 5.21
C MET A 248 2.05 6.19 4.31
N ARG A 249 2.48 5.45 3.30
CA ARG A 249 3.27 5.99 2.19
C ARG A 249 2.38 6.22 1.00
N SER A 250 2.44 7.42 0.43
CA SER A 250 1.54 7.82 -0.65
C SER A 250 2.27 8.48 -1.79
N TYR A 251 1.97 8.04 -3.01
CA TYR A 251 2.53 8.63 -4.22
C TYR A 251 1.53 8.76 -5.36
N THR A 252 1.83 9.66 -6.29
CA THR A 252 1.03 9.88 -7.49
C THR A 252 1.82 9.55 -8.74
N LEU A 253 1.27 8.68 -9.58
CA LEU A 253 1.76 8.39 -10.93
C LEU A 253 0.99 9.23 -11.95
N GLU A 254 1.67 10.07 -12.70
CA GLU A 254 1.07 10.84 -13.80
C GLU A 254 1.55 10.33 -15.16
N ARG A 255 0.62 10.17 -16.10
CA ARG A 255 0.85 9.77 -17.49
C ARG A 255 0.94 10.99 -18.41
N ASP A 256 1.92 10.99 -19.29
CA ASP A 256 2.03 11.92 -20.40
C ASP A 256 2.47 11.15 -21.65
N GLY A 257 1.53 10.89 -22.56
CA GLY A 257 1.70 9.93 -23.65
C GLY A 257 1.98 8.51 -23.12
N ASN A 258 3.08 7.90 -23.58
CA ASN A 258 3.56 6.58 -23.12
C ASN A 258 4.44 6.65 -21.85
N ASN A 259 4.69 7.86 -21.33
CA ASN A 259 5.52 8.04 -20.14
C ASN A 259 4.64 8.11 -18.90
N GLN A 260 5.13 7.54 -17.79
CA GLN A 260 4.48 7.66 -16.48
C GLN A 260 5.54 7.96 -15.42
N ALA A 261 5.30 8.96 -14.57
CA ALA A 261 6.27 9.44 -13.58
C ALA A 261 5.62 9.71 -12.22
N ILE A 262 6.41 9.60 -11.14
CA ILE A 262 5.95 10.05 -9.81
C ILE A 262 5.99 11.58 -9.76
N ARG A 263 4.86 12.22 -9.44
CA ARG A 263 4.80 13.69 -9.26
C ARG A 263 4.83 14.12 -7.81
N SER A 264 4.25 13.31 -6.93
CA SER A 264 4.28 13.55 -5.49
C SER A 264 4.56 12.24 -4.77
N TYR A 265 5.34 12.34 -3.71
CA TYR A 265 5.64 11.28 -2.75
C TYR A 265 5.61 11.90 -1.37
N GLY A 266 5.05 11.21 -0.39
CA GLY A 266 5.22 11.57 1.01
C GLY A 266 4.66 10.53 1.93
N GLU A 267 5.01 10.70 3.20
CA GLU A 267 4.69 9.81 4.29
C GLU A 267 3.83 10.60 5.27
N GLU A 268 2.78 9.97 5.75
CA GLU A 268 1.89 10.54 6.75
C GLU A 268 1.73 9.50 7.86
N ASP A 269 1.97 9.93 9.11
CA ASP A 269 1.52 9.20 10.28
C ASP A 269 0.00 9.36 10.34
N ILE A 270 -0.72 8.25 10.24
CA ILE A 270 -2.18 8.25 10.12
C ILE A 270 -2.87 7.80 11.40
N GLY A 271 -2.12 7.40 12.44
CA GLY A 271 -2.70 6.86 13.67
C GLY A 271 -3.72 7.83 14.28
N LYS A 272 -3.35 9.11 14.43
CA LYS A 272 -4.27 10.15 14.92
C LYS A 272 -5.52 10.34 14.06
N LEU A 273 -5.37 10.26 12.74
CA LEU A 273 -6.51 10.38 11.83
C LEU A 273 -7.43 9.15 11.93
N MET A 274 -6.86 7.97 12.18
CA MET A 274 -7.59 6.75 12.42
C MET A 274 -8.32 6.77 13.76
N ASP A 275 -7.68 7.20 14.84
CA ASP A 275 -8.28 7.36 16.16
C ASP A 275 -9.46 8.34 16.13
N PHE A 276 -9.26 9.49 15.49
CA PHE A 276 -10.32 10.48 15.29
C PHE A 276 -11.52 9.89 14.55
N LEU A 277 -11.28 9.19 13.43
CA LEU A 277 -12.36 8.58 12.66
C LEU A 277 -13.02 7.42 13.42
N TRP A 278 -12.25 6.67 14.19
CA TRP A 278 -12.77 5.60 15.04
C TRP A 278 -13.72 6.15 16.09
N GLU A 279 -13.34 7.21 16.81
CA GLU A 279 -14.21 7.81 17.82
C GLU A 279 -15.52 8.33 17.22
N LEU A 280 -15.47 8.93 16.03
CA LEU A 280 -16.67 9.36 15.30
C LEU A 280 -17.54 8.18 14.84
N LYS A 281 -16.94 7.12 14.31
CA LYS A 281 -17.69 5.94 13.82
C LYS A 281 -18.29 5.12 14.97
N ARG A 282 -17.54 4.95 16.07
CA ARG A 282 -17.99 4.25 17.29
C ARG A 282 -19.28 4.84 17.84
N ARG A 283 -19.45 6.17 17.73
CA ARG A 283 -20.69 6.86 18.12
C ARG A 283 -21.80 6.69 17.09
N SER A 284 -21.49 6.86 15.80
CA SER A 284 -22.43 6.60 14.72
C SER A 284 -21.75 6.51 13.35
N THR A 285 -21.46 5.30 12.88
CA THR A 285 -20.90 5.04 11.54
C THR A 285 -21.71 5.71 10.43
N TYR A 286 -23.03 5.51 10.39
CA TYR A 286 -23.88 6.02 9.30
C TYR A 286 -23.80 7.56 9.15
N TYR A 287 -24.01 8.30 10.25
CA TYR A 287 -23.98 9.76 10.21
C TYR A 287 -22.57 10.32 9.97
N THR A 288 -21.52 9.66 10.49
CA THR A 288 -20.13 10.03 10.24
C THR A 288 -19.78 9.88 8.76
N VAL A 289 -20.07 8.72 8.17
CA VAL A 289 -19.86 8.46 6.73
C VAL A 289 -20.63 9.47 5.89
N ARG A 290 -21.94 9.66 6.16
CA ARG A 290 -22.78 10.59 5.41
C ARG A 290 -22.28 12.04 5.51
N PHE A 291 -21.79 12.46 6.66
CA PHE A 291 -21.26 13.81 6.86
C PHE A 291 -20.02 14.06 6.00
N PHE A 292 -19.02 13.17 6.07
CA PHE A 292 -17.81 13.32 5.28
C PHE A 292 -18.05 13.12 3.79
N ASP A 293 -18.92 12.20 3.37
CA ASP A 293 -19.30 12.06 1.96
C ASP A 293 -19.94 13.35 1.41
N ALA A 294 -20.78 14.01 2.21
CA ALA A 294 -21.38 15.28 1.82
C ALA A 294 -20.33 16.38 1.68
N LEU A 295 -19.35 16.44 2.60
CA LEU A 295 -18.26 17.42 2.54
C LEU A 295 -17.34 17.16 1.35
N LEU A 296 -16.91 15.92 1.14
CA LEU A 296 -16.06 15.55 0.02
C LEU A 296 -16.67 15.97 -1.33
N ARG A 297 -18.00 15.80 -1.47
CA ARG A 297 -18.73 16.17 -2.70
C ARG A 297 -18.96 17.67 -2.89
N LYS A 298 -19.13 18.45 -1.81
CA LYS A 298 -19.53 19.86 -1.90
C LYS A 298 -18.46 20.86 -1.49
N GLU A 299 -17.67 20.57 -0.45
CA GLU A 299 -16.66 21.45 0.13
C GLU A 299 -15.45 20.66 0.62
N SER A 300 -14.67 20.17 -0.33
CA SER A 300 -13.46 19.40 -0.04
C SER A 300 -12.42 20.14 0.80
N GLU A 301 -12.40 21.48 0.77
CA GLU A 301 -11.52 22.30 1.62
C GLU A 301 -11.82 22.16 3.11
N ALA A 302 -13.10 21.98 3.48
CA ALA A 302 -13.48 21.73 4.87
C ALA A 302 -12.86 20.43 5.38
N VAL A 303 -12.79 19.42 4.51
CA VAL A 303 -12.20 18.12 4.81
C VAL A 303 -10.69 18.21 4.98
N ILE A 304 -10.01 18.96 4.12
CA ILE A 304 -8.56 19.21 4.26
C ILE A 304 -8.28 19.92 5.59
N ALA A 305 -9.07 20.93 5.95
CA ALA A 305 -8.90 21.64 7.22
C ALA A 305 -9.07 20.70 8.43
N ILE A 306 -10.02 19.76 8.38
CA ILE A 306 -10.22 18.76 9.43
C ILE A 306 -9.02 17.79 9.50
N ILE A 307 -8.55 17.27 8.36
CA ILE A 307 -7.38 16.38 8.32
C ILE A 307 -6.15 17.09 8.92
N ASP A 308 -5.91 18.34 8.50
CA ASP A 308 -4.77 19.12 8.96
C ASP A 308 -4.89 19.44 10.46
N ALA A 309 -6.10 19.65 10.98
CA ALA A 309 -6.34 19.85 12.39
C ALA A 309 -5.95 18.63 13.23
N VAL A 310 -6.41 17.44 12.81
CA VAL A 310 -6.17 16.18 13.51
C VAL A 310 -4.70 15.78 13.45
N LEU A 311 -4.10 15.84 12.27
CA LEU A 311 -2.70 15.41 12.09
C LEU A 311 -1.69 16.33 12.78
N ASN A 312 -2.05 17.58 13.08
CA ASN A 312 -1.14 18.58 13.65
C ASN A 312 -1.55 19.07 15.06
N ASP A 313 -2.51 18.40 15.72
CA ASP A 313 -3.01 18.77 17.05
C ASP A 313 -3.49 20.24 17.14
N ARG A 314 -4.27 20.68 16.15
CA ARG A 314 -4.80 22.05 16.07
C ARG A 314 -6.34 22.04 16.11
N PRO A 315 -6.95 21.94 17.29
CA PRO A 315 -8.40 21.79 17.44
C PRO A 315 -9.19 22.97 16.84
N GLU A 316 -8.59 24.16 16.70
CA GLU A 316 -9.21 25.30 16.03
C GLU A 316 -9.56 25.00 14.57
N GLY A 317 -8.78 24.13 13.92
CA GLY A 317 -9.03 23.68 12.56
C GLY A 317 -10.29 22.81 12.43
N LEU A 318 -10.67 22.06 13.47
CA LEU A 318 -11.93 21.30 13.51
C LEU A 318 -13.13 22.24 13.50
N TYR A 319 -13.13 23.27 14.36
CA TYR A 319 -14.17 24.30 14.37
C TYR A 319 -14.24 25.06 13.03
N GLN A 320 -13.10 25.36 12.42
CA GLN A 320 -13.06 25.98 11.11
C GLN A 320 -13.69 25.07 10.04
N GLY A 321 -13.40 23.77 10.06
CA GLY A 321 -14.03 22.77 9.20
C GLY A 321 -15.55 22.75 9.34
N LEU A 322 -16.06 22.71 10.58
CA LEU A 322 -17.50 22.77 10.86
C LEU A 322 -18.15 24.08 10.37
N ARG A 323 -17.45 25.21 10.52
CA ARG A 323 -17.94 26.51 10.04
C ARG A 323 -18.03 26.56 8.51
N ILE A 324 -17.07 25.98 7.80
CA ILE A 324 -17.10 25.87 6.33
C ILE A 324 -18.25 24.92 5.91
N ALA A 325 -18.38 23.76 6.55
CA ALA A 325 -19.48 22.82 6.33
C ALA A 325 -20.86 23.51 6.42
N LYS A 326 -21.07 24.29 7.49
CA LYS A 326 -22.31 25.03 7.71
C LYS A 326 -22.59 26.06 6.62
N ARG A 327 -21.57 26.77 6.12
CA ARG A 327 -21.72 27.74 5.02
C ARG A 327 -22.17 27.07 3.72
N ALA A 328 -21.77 25.81 3.49
CA ALA A 328 -22.23 25.02 2.35
C ALA A 328 -23.52 24.23 2.58
N GLY A 329 -24.23 24.52 3.68
CA GLY A 329 -25.50 23.89 4.01
C GLY A 329 -25.37 22.44 4.47
N ILE A 330 -24.18 22.01 4.90
CA ILE A 330 -23.95 20.70 5.51
C ILE A 330 -23.94 20.89 7.02
N THR A 331 -24.92 20.31 7.69
CA THR A 331 -25.01 20.37 9.16
C THR A 331 -24.60 19.02 9.74
N PRO A 332 -23.56 18.96 10.58
CA PRO A 332 -23.20 17.73 11.29
C PRO A 332 -24.33 17.34 12.23
N THR A 333 -24.57 16.03 12.41
CA THR A 333 -25.45 15.57 13.47
C THR A 333 -24.78 15.76 14.83
N GLN A 334 -25.58 15.79 15.89
CA GLN A 334 -25.06 15.93 17.25
C GLN A 334 -24.02 14.85 17.59
N SER A 335 -24.23 13.61 17.14
CA SER A 335 -23.27 12.51 17.32
C SER A 335 -21.88 12.77 16.70
N VAL A 336 -21.82 13.49 15.57
CA VAL A 336 -20.55 13.87 14.92
C VAL A 336 -19.88 14.98 15.71
N VAL A 337 -20.65 15.97 16.20
CA VAL A 337 -20.12 17.05 17.03
C VAL A 337 -19.55 16.51 18.34
N GLU A 338 -20.31 15.67 19.05
CA GLU A 338 -19.88 15.05 20.30
C GLU A 338 -18.63 14.18 20.13
N GLY A 339 -18.48 13.49 19.00
CA GLY A 339 -17.26 12.73 18.73
C GLY A 339 -16.06 13.61 18.40
N MET A 340 -16.26 14.76 17.74
CA MET A 340 -15.18 15.74 17.55
C MET A 340 -14.76 16.37 18.88
N GLU A 341 -15.72 16.70 19.76
CA GLU A 341 -15.45 17.23 21.10
C GLU A 341 -14.72 16.21 21.98
N ALA A 342 -15.16 14.95 21.98
CA ALA A 342 -14.50 13.90 22.75
C ALA A 342 -13.05 13.66 22.32
N PHE A 343 -12.77 13.67 21.01
CA PHE A 343 -11.40 13.58 20.52
C PHE A 343 -10.53 14.75 21.00
N MET A 344 -11.08 15.98 21.01
CA MET A 344 -10.39 17.16 21.50
C MET A 344 -10.10 17.14 23.00
N ASP A 345 -10.95 16.49 23.81
CA ASP A 345 -10.77 16.40 25.25
C ASP A 345 -9.75 15.32 25.65
N GLU A 346 -9.46 14.36 24.75
CA GLU A 346 -8.47 13.28 24.93
C GLU A 346 -7.05 13.64 24.45
N THR A 347 -6.90 14.73 23.68
CA THR A 347 -5.61 15.26 23.20
C THR A 347 -5.15 16.47 24.00
#